data_AF-A0AAD5RD85-F1
#
_entry.id   AF-A0AAD5RD85-F1
#
_cell.length_a   1.000
_cell.length_b   1.000
_cell.length_c   1.000
_cell.angle_alpha   90.00
_cell.angle_beta   90.00
_cell.angle_gamma   90.00
#
_symmetry.space_group_name_H-M   'P 1'
#
loop_
_entity.id
_entity.type
_entity.pdbx_description
1 polymer ?
#
loop_
_entity_poly.entity_id
_entity_poly.type
_entity_poly.pdbx_seq_one_letter_code
_entity_poly.pdbx_strand_id
1 'polypeptide(L)'
;MANSGSCVLKYDSLESLNQASELPKEMIARLKTHSSEKMFLSIEKMMREARLVRGDIEKQYMLYYRCAQLSQLIYKQGDFAAFRTEHGPIFGLHFKEALDEADKLKAVLNKKYEEKMLSVSHSASVDNKVNEDDLAATSKQEFSLSSNVLISPKELVRMVEHAKPKRLQLLSTFAKRKRSSSATEMTMLSP
;
A
#
# COMPACT_ATOMS: atom_id res chain seq x y z
N MET A 1 -19.51 -10.16 6.67
CA MET A 1 -18.30 -10.99 6.48
C MET A 1 -17.79 -10.72 5.08
N ALA A 2 -16.74 -9.92 4.94
CA ALA A 2 -16.17 -9.62 3.63
C ALA A 2 -15.31 -10.80 3.19
N ASN A 3 -15.75 -11.48 2.15
CA ASN A 3 -15.02 -12.56 1.52
C ASN A 3 -13.78 -11.93 0.87
N SER A 4 -12.62 -12.04 1.53
CA SER A 4 -11.32 -11.71 0.95
C SER A 4 -11.06 -12.69 -0.19
N GLY A 5 -11.67 -12.42 -1.35
CA GLY A 5 -11.41 -13.14 -2.58
C GLY A 5 -9.91 -13.03 -2.84
N SER A 6 -9.18 -14.08 -2.49
CA SER A 6 -7.75 -14.21 -2.72
C SER A 6 -7.55 -14.26 -4.23
N CYS A 7 -7.48 -13.08 -4.87
CA CYS A 7 -6.93 -12.95 -6.20
C CYS A 7 -5.50 -13.50 -6.14
N VAL A 8 -5.29 -14.65 -6.76
CA VAL A 8 -3.98 -15.28 -6.84
C VAL A 8 -3.12 -14.44 -7.78
N LEU A 9 -2.10 -13.81 -7.22
CA LEU A 9 -1.09 -13.07 -7.98
C LEU A 9 -0.19 -14.08 -8.71
N LYS A 10 -0.11 -13.96 -10.04
CA LYS A 10 0.68 -14.85 -10.90
C LYS A 10 2.13 -14.42 -10.97
N TYR A 11 2.41 -13.14 -10.80
CA TYR A 11 3.77 -12.62 -10.80
C TYR A 11 4.35 -12.61 -9.38
N ASP A 12 5.68 -12.60 -9.29
CA ASP A 12 6.39 -12.61 -8.01
C ASP A 12 6.45 -11.22 -7.37
N SER A 13 6.43 -10.18 -8.19
CA SER A 13 6.50 -8.78 -7.76
C SER A 13 5.78 -7.87 -8.76
N LEU A 14 5.45 -6.65 -8.31
CA LEU A 14 4.94 -5.60 -9.19
C LEU A 14 5.94 -5.29 -10.31
N GLU A 15 7.23 -5.35 -10.03
CA GLU A 15 8.27 -5.07 -11.02
C GLU A 15 8.23 -6.08 -12.18
N SER A 16 8.10 -7.37 -11.86
CA SER A 16 7.94 -8.43 -12.88
C SER A 16 6.65 -8.22 -13.70
N LEU A 17 5.55 -7.83 -13.05
CA LEU A 17 4.31 -7.48 -13.73
C LEU A 17 4.47 -6.26 -14.66
N ASN A 18 5.17 -5.21 -14.23
CA ASN A 18 5.42 -4.02 -15.04
C ASN A 18 6.21 -4.37 -16.30
N GLN A 19 7.29 -5.14 -16.14
CA GLN A 19 8.10 -5.61 -17.27
C GLN A 19 7.29 -6.45 -18.26
N ALA A 20 6.42 -7.33 -17.76
CA ALA A 20 5.51 -8.11 -18.62
C ALA A 20 4.40 -7.27 -19.27
N SER A 21 4.04 -6.14 -18.66
CA SER A 21 3.02 -5.22 -19.17
C SER A 21 3.54 -4.40 -20.34
N GLU A 22 4.83 -4.08 -20.38
CA GLU A 22 5.44 -3.28 -21.45
C GLU A 22 5.32 -3.94 -22.83
N LEU A 23 5.03 -3.12 -23.85
CA LEU A 23 5.07 -3.55 -25.24
C LEU A 23 6.52 -3.81 -25.69
N PRO A 24 6.85 -5.00 -26.21
CA PRO A 24 8.19 -5.30 -26.73
C PRO A 24 8.58 -4.35 -27.86
N LYS A 25 9.87 -4.00 -27.95
CA LYS A 25 10.40 -3.06 -28.96
C LYS A 25 10.07 -3.46 -30.39
N GLU A 26 10.16 -4.76 -30.70
CA GLU A 26 9.80 -5.30 -32.02
C GLU A 26 8.31 -5.10 -32.34
N MET A 27 7.44 -5.28 -31.34
CA MET A 27 6.01 -5.05 -31.49
C MET A 27 5.72 -3.56 -31.70
N ILE A 28 6.40 -2.67 -30.98
CA ILE A 28 6.30 -1.21 -31.19
C ILE A 28 6.71 -0.86 -32.63
N ALA A 29 7.81 -1.42 -33.14
CA ALA A 29 8.26 -1.19 -34.51
C ALA A 29 7.20 -1.63 -35.54
N ARG A 30 6.58 -2.79 -35.34
CA ARG A 30 5.48 -3.28 -36.20
C ARG A 30 4.25 -2.38 -36.12
N LEU A 31 3.83 -2.01 -34.90
CA LEU A 31 2.66 -1.15 -34.66
C LEU A 31 2.81 0.22 -35.32
N LYS A 32 4.05 0.75 -35.39
CA LYS A 32 4.32 2.01 -36.09
C LYS A 32 4.00 1.99 -37.58
N THR A 33 3.93 0.81 -38.20
CA THR A 33 3.55 0.66 -39.61
C THR A 33 2.04 0.68 -39.84
N HIS A 34 1.24 0.64 -38.77
CA HIS A 34 -0.21 0.73 -38.84
C HIS A 34 -0.68 2.18 -38.65
N SER A 35 -1.84 2.50 -39.25
CA SER A 35 -2.50 3.79 -39.05
C SER A 35 -2.95 3.97 -37.60
N SER A 36 -3.11 5.23 -37.20
CA SER A 36 -3.65 5.59 -35.89
C SER A 36 -5.02 4.95 -35.62
N GLU A 37 -5.87 4.88 -36.65
CA GLU A 37 -7.20 4.25 -36.58
C GLU A 37 -7.12 2.75 -36.25
N LYS A 38 -6.25 1.99 -36.92
CA LYS A 38 -6.07 0.56 -36.63
C LYS A 38 -5.57 0.31 -35.21
N MET A 39 -4.66 1.15 -34.73
CA MET A 39 -4.19 1.08 -33.35
C MET A 39 -5.30 1.46 -32.36
N PHE A 40 -6.14 2.43 -32.70
CA PHE A 40 -7.27 2.84 -31.87
C PHE A 40 -8.32 1.74 -31.71
N LEU A 41 -8.68 1.03 -32.78
CA LEU A 41 -9.56 -0.15 -32.71
C LEU A 41 -9.00 -1.25 -31.78
N SER A 42 -7.67 -1.40 -31.74
CA SER A 42 -7.00 -2.31 -30.81
C SER A 42 -7.17 -1.86 -29.35
N ILE A 43 -7.06 -0.55 -29.09
CA ILE A 43 -7.33 0.02 -27.76
C ILE A 43 -8.77 -0.28 -27.33
N GLU A 44 -9.77 -0.03 -28.16
CA GLU A 44 -11.17 -0.29 -27.82
C GLU A 44 -11.43 -1.78 -27.51
N LYS A 45 -10.77 -2.68 -28.25
CA LYS A 45 -10.85 -4.12 -27.98
C LYS A 45 -10.22 -4.46 -26.62
N MET A 46 -9.02 -3.95 -26.33
CA MET A 46 -8.33 -4.21 -25.06
C MET A 46 -9.09 -3.63 -23.87
N MET A 47 -9.67 -2.43 -24.00
CA MET A 47 -10.50 -1.84 -22.94
C MET A 47 -11.74 -2.68 -22.64
N ARG A 48 -12.44 -3.16 -23.68
CA ARG A 48 -13.56 -4.09 -23.49
C ARG A 48 -13.11 -5.37 -22.79
N GLU A 49 -11.98 -5.94 -23.20
CA GLU A 49 -11.42 -7.11 -22.53
C GLU A 49 -11.10 -6.83 -21.06
N ALA A 50 -10.47 -5.70 -20.75
CA ALA A 50 -10.11 -5.32 -19.38
C ALA A 50 -11.35 -5.23 -18.47
N ARG A 51 -12.45 -4.67 -18.97
CA ARG A 51 -13.72 -4.59 -18.23
C ARG A 51 -14.39 -5.96 -18.02
N LEU A 52 -14.15 -6.93 -18.91
CA LEU A 52 -14.71 -8.28 -18.82
C LEU A 52 -13.91 -9.20 -17.89
N VAL A 53 -12.62 -8.97 -17.76
CA VAL A 53 -11.73 -9.73 -16.87
C VAL A 53 -12.09 -9.42 -15.43
N ARG A 54 -13.00 -10.15 -14.79
CA ARG A 54 -13.36 -9.95 -13.38
C ARG A 54 -12.43 -10.73 -12.46
N GLY A 55 -11.89 -10.05 -11.45
CA GLY A 55 -11.12 -10.67 -10.37
C GLY A 55 -9.63 -10.89 -10.66
N ASP A 56 -9.20 -10.90 -11.92
CA ASP A 56 -7.78 -10.93 -12.30
C ASP A 56 -7.26 -9.50 -12.51
N ILE A 57 -6.87 -8.88 -11.40
CA ILE A 57 -6.42 -7.48 -11.37
C ILE A 57 -5.06 -7.27 -12.07
N GLU A 58 -4.22 -8.30 -12.15
CA GLU A 58 -2.94 -8.23 -12.87
C GLU A 58 -3.21 -8.12 -14.37
N LYS A 59 -4.09 -8.98 -14.91
CA LYS A 59 -4.47 -8.92 -16.32
C LYS A 59 -5.22 -7.63 -16.66
N GLN A 60 -6.11 -7.15 -15.79
CA GLN A 60 -6.75 -5.83 -15.97
C GLN A 60 -5.70 -4.72 -16.07
N TYR A 61 -4.73 -4.69 -15.15
CA TYR A 61 -3.67 -3.70 -15.13
C TYR A 61 -2.84 -3.73 -16.42
N MET A 62 -2.41 -4.92 -16.85
CA MET A 62 -1.64 -5.09 -18.09
C MET A 62 -2.37 -4.52 -19.30
N LEU A 63 -3.68 -4.78 -19.41
CA LEU A 63 -4.48 -4.30 -20.55
C LEU A 63 -4.60 -2.78 -20.56
N TYR A 64 -4.94 -2.14 -19.43
CA TYR A 64 -5.02 -0.69 -19.34
C TYR A 64 -3.66 -0.01 -19.53
N TYR A 65 -2.59 -0.57 -18.95
CA TYR A 65 -1.23 -0.07 -19.14
C TYR A 65 -0.83 -0.08 -20.63
N ARG A 66 -1.11 -1.18 -21.34
CA ARG A 66 -0.87 -1.27 -22.79
C ARG A 66 -1.72 -0.32 -23.60
N CYS A 67 -2.99 -0.09 -23.22
CA CYS A 67 -3.83 0.94 -23.84
C CYS A 67 -3.18 2.33 -23.73
N ALA A 68 -2.62 2.68 -22.57
CA ALA A 68 -1.91 3.94 -22.39
C ALA A 68 -0.65 4.01 -23.27
N GLN A 69 0.14 2.93 -23.37
CA GLN A 69 1.31 2.87 -24.24
C GLN A 69 0.95 3.02 -25.73
N LEU A 70 -0.11 2.35 -26.21
CA LEU A 70 -0.59 2.52 -27.58
C LEU A 70 -1.11 3.93 -27.84
N SER A 71 -1.80 4.54 -26.87
CA SER A 71 -2.28 5.91 -26.99
C SER A 71 -1.12 6.90 -27.16
N GLN A 72 -0.04 6.71 -26.42
CA GLN A 72 1.20 7.49 -26.60
C GLN A 72 1.86 7.25 -27.97
N LEU A 73 1.73 6.04 -28.53
CA LEU A 73 2.24 5.72 -29.86
C LEU A 73 1.43 6.41 -30.95
N ILE A 74 0.10 6.38 -30.85
CA ILE A 74 -0.84 7.09 -31.74
C ILE A 74 -0.55 8.59 -31.75
N TYR A 75 -0.35 9.20 -30.58
CA TYR A 75 -0.04 10.63 -30.48
C TYR A 75 1.23 11.03 -31.25
N LYS A 76 2.18 10.11 -31.45
CA LYS A 76 3.45 10.33 -32.14
C LYS A 76 3.40 9.95 -33.63
N GLN A 77 2.26 9.50 -34.14
CA GLN A 77 2.13 9.11 -35.55
C GLN A 77 2.03 10.32 -36.48
N GLY A 78 2.47 10.13 -37.73
CA GLY A 78 2.38 11.16 -38.77
C GLY A 78 0.94 11.48 -39.19
N ASP A 79 0.02 10.53 -39.06
CA ASP A 79 -1.41 10.68 -39.40
C ASP A 79 -2.27 11.19 -38.23
N PHE A 80 -1.65 11.49 -37.07
CA PHE A 80 -2.39 11.83 -35.85
C PHE A 80 -3.31 13.04 -35.99
N ALA A 81 -2.93 14.07 -36.76
CA ALA A 81 -3.75 15.26 -36.94
C ALA A 81 -5.09 14.96 -37.64
N ALA A 82 -5.06 14.10 -38.67
CA ALA A 82 -6.26 13.65 -39.36
C ALA A 82 -7.10 12.77 -38.42
N PHE A 83 -6.48 11.78 -37.79
CA PHE A 83 -7.12 10.90 -36.81
C PHE A 83 -7.81 11.67 -35.67
N ARG A 84 -7.15 12.70 -35.11
CA ARG A 84 -7.68 13.51 -34.01
C ARG A 84 -8.92 14.30 -34.41
N THR A 85 -9.02 14.70 -35.67
CA THR A 85 -10.19 15.46 -36.16
C THR A 85 -11.45 14.60 -36.12
N GLU A 86 -11.32 13.31 -36.41
CA GLU A 86 -12.44 12.36 -36.43
C GLU A 86 -12.70 11.73 -35.06
N HIS A 87 -11.65 11.25 -34.39
CA HIS A 87 -11.77 10.43 -33.16
C HIS A 87 -11.30 11.14 -31.88
N GLY A 88 -10.85 12.39 -31.95
CA GLY A 88 -10.19 13.10 -30.86
C GLY A 88 -10.92 13.04 -29.51
N PRO A 89 -12.23 13.35 -29.43
CA PRO A 89 -12.97 13.31 -28.17
C PRO A 89 -13.00 11.92 -27.52
N ILE A 90 -13.29 10.88 -28.31
CA ILE A 90 -13.40 9.50 -27.83
C ILE A 90 -12.02 8.95 -27.49
N PHE A 91 -11.02 9.23 -28.31
CA PHE A 91 -9.62 8.90 -28.05
C PHE A 91 -9.13 9.51 -26.73
N GLY A 92 -9.41 10.79 -26.49
CA GLY A 92 -9.04 11.46 -25.24
C GLY A 92 -9.70 10.85 -24.01
N LEU A 93 -10.98 10.47 -24.12
CA LEU A 93 -11.71 9.78 -23.05
C LEU A 93 -11.08 8.41 -22.74
N HIS A 94 -10.81 7.60 -23.77
CA HIS A 94 -10.20 6.28 -23.60
C HIS A 94 -8.78 6.34 -23.07
N PHE A 95 -7.99 7.31 -23.53
CA PHE A 95 -6.63 7.50 -23.02
C PHE A 95 -6.65 7.87 -21.54
N LYS A 96 -7.53 8.79 -21.13
CA LYS A 96 -7.70 9.16 -19.73
C LYS A 96 -8.16 7.97 -18.88
N GLU A 97 -9.19 7.24 -19.31
CA GLU A 97 -9.69 6.07 -18.59
C GLU A 97 -8.60 5.00 -18.41
N ALA A 98 -7.80 4.75 -19.45
CA ALA A 98 -6.70 3.80 -19.37
C ALA A 98 -5.63 4.21 -18.34
N LEU A 99 -5.29 5.51 -18.24
CA LEU A 99 -4.36 6.01 -17.23
C LEU A 99 -4.96 5.88 -15.82
N ASP A 100 -6.17 6.39 -15.62
CA ASP A 100 -6.84 6.43 -14.32
C ASP A 100 -7.03 5.01 -13.75
N GLU A 101 -7.49 4.05 -14.57
CA GLU A 101 -7.66 2.67 -14.13
C GLU A 101 -6.33 1.94 -13.93
N ALA A 102 -5.31 2.19 -14.77
CA ALA A 102 -3.98 1.60 -14.56
C ALA A 102 -3.37 2.06 -13.22
N ASP A 103 -3.45 3.36 -12.90
CA ASP A 103 -2.91 3.91 -11.65
C ASP A 103 -3.67 3.38 -10.42
N LYS A 104 -5.00 3.30 -10.51
CA LYS A 104 -5.84 2.71 -9.47
C LYS A 104 -5.49 1.24 -9.22
N LEU A 105 -5.35 0.45 -10.29
CA LEU A 105 -4.97 -0.95 -10.19
C LEU A 105 -3.55 -1.12 -9.65
N LYS A 106 -2.61 -0.26 -10.04
CA LYS A 106 -1.25 -0.25 -9.52
C LYS A 106 -1.20 -0.02 -8.02
N ALA A 107 -2.01 0.90 -7.50
CA ALA A 107 -2.12 1.13 -6.06
C ALA A 107 -2.64 -0.12 -5.30
N VAL A 108 -3.65 -0.80 -5.87
CA VAL A 108 -4.18 -2.06 -5.30
C VAL A 108 -3.15 -3.19 -5.37
N LEU A 109 -2.45 -3.32 -6.49
CA LEU A 109 -1.41 -4.33 -6.71
C LEU A 109 -0.22 -4.11 -5.77
N ASN A 110 0.24 -2.88 -5.59
CA ASN A 110 1.30 -2.53 -4.63
C ASN A 110 0.99 -3.09 -3.24
N LYS A 111 -0.19 -2.76 -2.72
CA LYS A 111 -0.64 -3.25 -1.41
C LYS A 111 -0.67 -4.77 -1.36
N LYS A 112 -1.16 -5.43 -2.41
CA LYS A 112 -1.24 -6.90 -2.46
C LYS A 112 0.12 -7.59 -2.53
N TYR A 113 1.08 -7.03 -3.27
CA TYR A 113 2.44 -7.57 -3.29
C TYR A 113 3.17 -7.32 -1.97
N GLU A 114 2.98 -6.17 -1.33
CA GLU A 114 3.51 -5.90 0.02
C GLU A 114 2.95 -6.89 1.05
N GLU A 115 1.63 -7.14 1.04
CA GLU A 115 0.98 -8.13 1.90
C GLU A 115 1.53 -9.55 1.66
N LYS A 116 1.75 -9.94 0.40
CA LYS A 116 2.37 -11.23 0.03
C LYS A 116 3.75 -11.37 0.65
N MET A 117 4.61 -10.35 0.56
CA MET A 117 5.97 -10.38 1.13
C MET A 117 5.98 -10.47 2.66
N LEU A 118 5.08 -9.75 3.33
CA LEU A 118 4.94 -9.82 4.79
C LEU A 118 4.44 -11.19 5.26
N SER A 119 3.50 -11.79 4.52
CA SER A 119 2.96 -13.12 4.86
C SER A 119 4.02 -14.23 4.76
N VAL A 120 4.89 -14.18 3.75
CA VAL A 120 6.01 -15.13 3.58
C VAL A 120 7.03 -14.97 4.70
N SER A 121 7.30 -13.74 5.13
CA SER A 121 8.22 -13.46 6.24
C SER A 121 7.67 -13.96 7.59
N HIS A 122 6.36 -13.94 7.79
CA HIS A 122 5.72 -14.51 8.98
C HIS A 122 5.66 -16.04 8.94
N SER A 123 5.38 -16.67 7.80
CA SER A 123 5.39 -18.14 7.70
C SER A 123 6.80 -18.73 7.85
N ALA A 124 7.82 -18.09 7.26
CA ALA A 124 9.22 -18.52 7.41
C ALA A 124 9.74 -18.40 8.86
N SER A 125 9.13 -17.55 9.68
CA SER A 125 9.49 -17.43 11.10
C SER A 125 8.82 -18.50 11.99
N VAL A 126 7.77 -19.18 11.51
CA VAL A 126 7.06 -20.23 12.28
C VAL A 126 7.71 -21.60 12.07
N ASP A 127 8.27 -21.86 10.89
CA ASP A 127 8.90 -23.15 10.56
C ASP A 127 10.29 -23.36 11.22
N ASN A 128 10.88 -22.33 11.83
CA ASN A 128 12.16 -22.43 12.57
C ASN A 128 12.01 -22.74 14.07
N LYS A 129 10.81 -23.11 14.54
CA LYS A 129 10.54 -23.45 15.96
C LYS A 129 10.11 -24.89 16.21
N VAL A 130 10.37 -25.81 15.28
CA VAL A 130 10.14 -27.25 15.48
C VAL A 130 11.44 -28.00 15.24
N ASN A 131 12.40 -27.82 16.15
CA ASN A 131 13.51 -28.75 16.43
C ASN A 131 14.31 -28.18 17.60
N GLU A 132 13.91 -28.52 18.82
CA GLU A 132 14.78 -28.81 19.96
C GLU A 132 13.89 -29.11 21.18
N ASP A 133 13.32 -30.31 21.19
CA ASP A 133 13.05 -31.03 22.43
C ASP A 133 14.10 -32.13 22.50
N ASP A 134 15.21 -31.90 23.20
CA ASP A 134 15.67 -32.85 24.21
C ASP A 134 16.71 -32.25 25.17
N LEU A 135 16.59 -32.65 26.44
CA LEU A 135 17.55 -32.53 27.55
C LEU A 135 17.49 -31.30 28.49
N ALA A 136 16.76 -31.54 29.59
CA ALA A 136 17.23 -31.51 30.98
C ALA A 136 17.40 -30.17 31.75
N ALA A 137 16.52 -30.04 32.76
CA ALA A 137 16.78 -29.70 34.16
C ALA A 137 17.40 -28.33 34.55
N THR A 138 16.56 -27.55 35.25
CA THR A 138 16.87 -26.71 36.44
C THR A 138 17.83 -25.52 36.28
N SER A 139 17.29 -24.29 36.28
CA SER A 139 17.44 -23.33 37.40
C SER A 139 17.09 -21.88 37.00
N LYS A 140 16.32 -21.25 37.89
CA LYS A 140 16.15 -19.83 38.23
C LYS A 140 16.56 -18.74 37.22
N GLN A 141 15.52 -18.01 36.79
CA GLN A 141 15.41 -16.54 36.79
C GLN A 141 16.47 -15.75 36.02
N GLU A 142 16.10 -15.31 34.82
CA GLU A 142 16.50 -13.99 34.30
C GLU A 142 15.42 -13.42 33.37
N PHE A 143 15.10 -12.15 33.59
CA PHE A 143 14.11 -11.38 32.83
C PHE A 143 14.58 -11.23 31.37
N SER A 144 13.97 -11.95 30.44
CA SER A 144 14.05 -11.63 29.01
C SER A 144 12.69 -11.10 28.53
N LEU A 145 12.51 -9.78 28.70
CA LEU A 145 11.46 -9.04 28.01
C LEU A 145 11.83 -8.97 26.52
N SER A 146 11.28 -9.87 25.70
CA SER A 146 10.77 -9.59 24.34
C SER A 146 10.42 -10.88 23.59
N SER A 147 9.12 -11.10 23.33
CA SER A 147 8.54 -11.25 21.98
C SER A 147 7.22 -12.04 22.00
N ASN A 148 6.13 -11.29 21.78
CA ASN A 148 4.82 -11.69 21.24
C ASN A 148 4.10 -12.91 21.85
N VAL A 149 3.72 -12.79 23.12
CA VAL A 149 2.65 -13.64 23.68
C VAL A 149 1.31 -13.13 23.13
N LEU A 150 0.61 -13.97 22.36
CA LEU A 150 -0.80 -13.75 21.99
C LEU A 150 -1.65 -13.88 23.25
N ILE A 151 -1.78 -12.79 24.00
CA ILE A 151 -2.62 -12.75 25.19
C ILE A 151 -4.08 -12.80 24.74
N SER A 152 -4.84 -13.81 25.18
CA SER A 152 -6.26 -13.87 24.85
C SER A 152 -7.02 -12.70 25.50
N PRO A 153 -8.14 -12.22 24.94
CA PRO A 153 -8.90 -11.12 25.53
C PRO A 153 -9.27 -11.34 27.01
N LYS A 154 -9.57 -12.58 27.40
CA LYS A 154 -9.87 -12.96 28.79
C LYS A 154 -8.65 -12.83 29.70
N GLU A 155 -7.48 -13.11 29.17
CA GLU A 155 -6.23 -13.10 29.90
C GLU A 155 -5.71 -11.68 30.12
N LEU A 156 -5.95 -10.79 29.15
CA LEU A 156 -5.72 -9.35 29.29
C LEU A 156 -6.58 -8.75 30.41
N VAL A 157 -7.86 -9.10 30.47
CA VAL A 157 -8.78 -8.65 31.54
C VAL A 157 -8.26 -9.08 32.92
N ARG A 158 -7.88 -10.36 33.08
CA ARG A 158 -7.29 -10.86 34.33
C ARG A 158 -6.02 -10.10 34.73
N MET A 159 -5.16 -9.79 33.77
CA MET A 159 -3.93 -9.03 34.04
C MET A 159 -4.22 -7.60 34.49
N VAL A 160 -5.22 -6.94 33.91
CA VAL A 160 -5.65 -5.60 34.31
C VAL A 160 -6.28 -5.61 35.70
N GLU A 161 -7.12 -6.60 36.00
CA GLU A 161 -7.77 -6.74 37.31
C GLU A 161 -6.78 -7.06 38.44
N HIS A 162 -5.71 -7.81 38.15
CA HIS A 162 -4.68 -8.17 39.12
C HIS A 162 -3.50 -7.19 39.20
N ALA A 163 -3.43 -6.21 38.30
CA ALA A 163 -2.44 -5.14 38.37
C ALA A 163 -2.79 -4.18 39.50
N LYS A 164 -2.25 -4.44 40.70
CA LYS A 164 -2.29 -3.46 41.80
C LYS A 164 -1.67 -2.14 41.32
N PRO A 165 -2.36 -0.99 41.41
CA PRO A 165 -1.80 0.28 41.01
C PRO A 165 -0.60 0.62 41.90
N LYS A 166 0.62 0.51 41.35
CA LYS A 166 1.80 1.11 41.96
C LYS A 166 1.64 2.63 41.83
N ARG A 167 1.25 3.27 42.94
CA ARG A 167 1.21 4.73 43.10
C ARG A 167 2.52 5.32 42.56
N LEU A 168 2.43 6.06 41.45
CA LEU A 168 3.47 6.98 41.00
C LEU A 168 3.56 8.09 42.03
N GLN A 169 4.56 8.01 42.91
CA GLN A 169 4.97 9.12 43.76
C GLN A 169 5.85 10.08 42.95
N LEU A 170 5.47 11.36 42.99
CA LEU A 170 6.33 12.55 42.90
C LEU A 170 6.78 13.03 41.51
N LEU A 171 5.85 13.61 40.76
CA LEU A 171 6.10 14.78 39.90
C LEU A 171 5.66 16.04 40.66
N SER A 172 6.50 16.52 41.57
CA SER A 172 6.28 17.77 42.31
C SER A 172 7.61 18.31 42.81
N THR A 173 8.34 19.01 41.95
CA THR A 173 9.08 20.25 42.26
C THR A 173 9.81 20.66 40.99
N PHE A 174 9.32 21.67 40.25
CA PHE A 174 10.10 22.69 39.53
C PHE A 174 9.12 23.64 38.81
N ALA A 175 8.19 24.23 39.57
CA ALA A 175 7.33 25.31 39.07
C ALA A 175 6.90 26.23 40.22
N LYS A 176 7.83 26.99 40.79
CA LYS A 176 7.52 28.28 41.47
C LYS A 176 8.80 29.01 41.86
N ARG A 177 9.30 29.86 40.96
CA ARG A 177 9.97 31.12 41.35
C ARG A 177 10.05 32.08 40.16
N LYS A 178 8.92 32.71 39.85
CA LYS A 178 8.92 34.10 39.38
C LYS A 178 7.61 34.77 39.77
N ARG A 179 7.77 35.80 40.60
CA ARG A 179 6.95 37.02 40.72
C ARG A 179 5.56 36.85 41.34
N SER A 180 5.52 36.89 42.67
CA SER A 180 4.41 37.53 43.38
C SER A 180 4.61 39.05 43.32
N SER A 181 3.74 39.72 42.57
CA SER A 181 3.45 41.14 42.72
C SER A 181 2.36 41.31 43.79
N SER A 182 2.45 42.45 44.49
CA SER A 182 1.42 43.18 45.25
C SER A 182 0.82 42.59 46.52
N ALA A 183 1.13 43.25 47.65
CA ALA A 183 0.20 43.80 48.65
C ALA A 183 1.09 44.70 49.55
N THR A 184 1.00 46.03 49.51
CA THR A 184 -0.03 46.89 50.11
C THR A 184 -0.22 46.60 51.59
N GLU A 185 0.46 47.37 52.46
CA GLU A 185 -0.12 47.87 53.72
C GLU A 185 0.74 48.96 54.40
N MET A 186 0.02 49.98 54.89
CA MET A 186 0.23 50.81 56.09
C MET A 186 1.44 51.77 56.11
N THR A 187 1.25 53.07 55.84
CA THR A 187 0.76 54.11 56.77
C THR A 187 1.57 54.16 58.08
N MET A 188 2.32 55.24 58.31
CA MET A 188 2.18 56.13 59.48
C MET A 188 3.34 57.16 59.59
N LEU A 189 2.92 58.42 59.74
CA LEU A 189 3.51 59.55 60.47
C LEU A 189 4.85 60.21 60.07
N SER A 190 4.69 61.36 59.39
CA SER A 190 5.22 62.74 59.62
C SER A 190 5.91 63.06 60.97
N PRO A 191 6.66 64.19 61.13
CA PRO A 191 6.67 65.44 60.35
C PRO A 191 7.97 65.81 59.61
#